data_AF-A0A1A2GBR8-F1
#
_entry.id   AF-A0A1A2GBR8-F1
#
_cell.length_a   1.000
_cell.length_b   1.000
_cell.length_c   1.000
_cell.angle_alpha   90.00
_cell.angle_beta   90.00
_cell.angle_gamma   90.00
#
_symmetry.space_group_name_H-M   'P 1'
#
loop_
_entity.id
_entity.type
_entity.pdbx_description
1 polymer ?
#
loop_
_entity_poly.entity_id
_entity_poly.type
_entity_poly.pdbx_seq_one_letter_code
_entity_poly.pdbx_strand_id
1 'polypeptide(L)'
;MAANVAEYHDIALAALHFYPMRPNGHIAFPARLPAPVVRSTMRTLDWMYWRFTRGAEDAQRRELGLPKATCPAPQRMSERNALEIQAYDGLCFPGLSTEWGPRRPFVGALTMERPTDADDEVVSWIAAGTPPIYFGFGSMPVGSLKDLVAMIGAACAELGERALICSRAPDTGVPEFDHVKVVTAVNHAAIFPTCRAVVHHGGSGTTAAGMRAGVPALILWITSDQPIWAAQIKALKVGSARRFSSTTAKTLAGDLKSVLAPAYASRARDIASQMSKPAESVASAADLLEKAARREVSV
;
A
#
# COMPACT_ATOMS: atom_id res chain seq x y z
N MET A 1 17.49 -5.10 -14.29
CA MET A 1 16.12 -4.62 -14.61
C MET A 1 15.43 -5.61 -15.53
N ALA A 2 14.17 -5.94 -15.23
CA ALA A 2 13.36 -6.85 -16.06
C ALA A 2 13.16 -6.34 -17.49
N ALA A 3 13.06 -5.02 -17.69
CA ALA A 3 12.94 -4.42 -19.03
C ALA A 3 14.10 -4.76 -19.97
N ASN A 4 15.34 -4.75 -19.48
CA ASN A 4 16.50 -5.10 -20.30
C ASN A 4 16.49 -6.59 -20.68
N VAL A 5 16.07 -7.47 -19.76
CA VAL A 5 15.95 -8.91 -20.03
C VAL A 5 14.86 -9.17 -21.07
N ALA A 6 13.73 -8.48 -20.97
CA ALA A 6 12.64 -8.56 -21.93
C ALA A 6 13.05 -8.05 -23.32
N GLU A 7 13.82 -6.97 -23.39
CA GLU A 7 14.40 -6.48 -24.65
C GLU A 7 15.42 -7.46 -25.25
N TYR A 8 16.27 -8.06 -24.43
CA TYR A 8 17.31 -9.00 -24.89
C TYR A 8 16.72 -10.28 -25.49
N HIS A 9 15.72 -10.86 -24.82
CA HIS A 9 15.05 -12.08 -25.28
C HIS A 9 13.92 -11.81 -26.28
N ASP A 10 13.63 -10.55 -26.56
CA ASP A 10 12.46 -10.11 -27.33
C ASP A 10 11.14 -10.73 -26.85
N ILE A 11 10.90 -10.64 -25.54
CA ILE A 11 9.69 -11.17 -24.88
C ILE A 11 8.83 -10.05 -24.26
N ALA A 12 7.58 -10.40 -23.99
CA ALA A 12 6.59 -9.52 -23.42
C ALA A 12 6.98 -9.17 -22.00
N LEU A 13 6.72 -7.92 -21.64
CA LEU A 13 6.84 -7.45 -20.28
C LEU A 13 5.49 -6.97 -19.78
N ALA A 14 5.11 -7.47 -18.62
CA ALA A 14 4.07 -6.88 -17.80
C ALA A 14 4.69 -6.28 -16.54
N ALA A 15 4.18 -5.13 -16.13
CA ALA A 15 4.52 -4.50 -14.86
C ALA A 15 3.30 -4.44 -13.95
N LEU A 16 3.55 -4.66 -12.67
CA LEU A 16 2.55 -4.58 -11.61
C LEU A 16 2.87 -3.39 -10.71
N HIS A 17 1.92 -2.47 -10.55
CA HIS A 17 2.09 -1.23 -9.80
C HIS A 17 1.15 -1.21 -8.59
N PHE A 18 1.67 -0.88 -7.41
CA PHE A 18 0.88 -0.85 -6.16
C PHE A 18 0.50 0.56 -5.71
N TYR A 19 0.86 1.55 -6.50
CA TYR A 19 0.52 2.96 -6.33
C TYR A 19 0.72 3.64 -7.69
N PRO A 20 0.16 4.84 -7.89
CA PRO A 20 0.20 5.54 -9.18
C PRO A 20 1.59 6.15 -9.47
N MET A 21 2.52 5.29 -9.84
CA MET A 21 3.93 5.62 -10.09
C MET A 21 4.14 6.35 -11.43
N ARG A 22 3.20 6.24 -12.38
CA ARG A 22 3.37 6.85 -13.71
C ARG A 22 2.98 8.33 -13.70
N PRO A 23 3.69 9.18 -14.47
CA PRO A 23 3.32 10.58 -14.64
C PRO A 23 1.84 10.71 -14.99
N ASN A 24 1.12 11.52 -14.22
CA ASN A 24 -0.31 11.72 -14.35
C ASN A 24 -0.72 13.15 -13.97
N GLY A 25 -1.96 13.53 -14.28
CA GLY A 25 -2.49 14.87 -14.02
C GLY A 25 -3.20 15.04 -12.67
N HIS A 26 -3.40 13.97 -11.91
CA HIS A 26 -4.32 13.94 -10.78
C HIS A 26 -3.62 14.01 -9.42
N ILE A 27 -2.40 13.49 -9.32
CA ILE A 27 -1.70 13.31 -8.05
C ILE A 27 -0.65 14.38 -7.91
N ALA A 28 -1.09 15.50 -7.34
CA ALA A 28 -0.25 16.64 -7.03
C ALA A 28 -0.08 16.69 -5.50
N PHE A 29 0.99 16.08 -5.00
CA PHE A 29 1.37 16.17 -3.59
C PHE A 29 2.61 17.06 -3.45
N PRO A 30 2.64 18.08 -2.56
CA PRO A 30 1.65 18.43 -1.54
C PRO A 30 0.60 19.49 -1.93
N ALA A 31 0.59 20.00 -3.17
CA ALA A 31 -0.32 21.08 -3.61
C ALA A 31 -1.10 20.71 -4.87
N ARG A 32 -2.37 21.14 -4.96
CA ARG A 32 -3.20 20.99 -6.17
C ARG A 32 -2.64 21.88 -7.29
N LEU A 33 -1.91 21.27 -8.22
CA LEU A 33 -1.37 21.94 -9.41
C LEU A 33 -2.20 21.56 -10.66
N PRO A 34 -2.20 22.41 -11.71
CA PRO A 34 -2.82 22.05 -12.99
C PRO A 34 -2.23 20.75 -13.57
N ALA A 35 -3.07 19.89 -14.14
CA ALA A 35 -2.66 18.58 -14.66
C ALA A 35 -1.45 18.59 -15.62
N PRO A 36 -1.26 19.56 -16.54
CA PRO A 36 -0.06 19.63 -17.36
C PRO A 36 1.22 19.87 -16.55
N VAL A 37 1.14 20.65 -15.47
CA VAL A 37 2.26 20.94 -14.57
C VAL A 37 2.63 19.68 -13.80
N VAL A 38 1.66 18.99 -13.21
CA VAL A 38 1.88 17.73 -12.47
C VAL A 38 2.59 16.70 -13.36
N ARG A 39 2.06 16.47 -14.56
CA ARG A 39 2.66 15.55 -15.54
C ARG A 39 4.10 15.91 -15.87
N SER A 40 4.37 17.18 -16.13
CA SER A 40 5.70 17.67 -16.50
C SER A 40 6.69 17.51 -15.35
N THR A 41 6.28 17.87 -14.12
CA THR A 41 7.09 17.69 -12.91
C THR A 41 7.44 16.23 -12.68
N MET A 42 6.45 15.32 -12.75
CA MET A 42 6.69 13.88 -12.58
C MET A 42 7.65 13.33 -13.65
N ARG A 43 7.46 13.69 -14.93
CA ARG A 43 8.38 13.29 -16.01
C ARG A 43 9.81 13.77 -15.79
N THR A 44 9.97 15.01 -15.33
CA THR A 44 11.30 15.57 -15.02
C THR A 44 11.95 14.83 -13.87
N LEU A 45 11.21 14.55 -12.79
CA LEU A 45 11.72 13.78 -11.65
C LEU A 45 12.12 12.35 -12.05
N ASP A 46 11.29 11.67 -12.84
CA ASP A 46 11.58 10.34 -13.39
C ASP A 46 12.87 10.36 -14.23
N TRP A 47 13.01 11.35 -15.11
CA TRP A 47 14.20 11.52 -15.94
C TRP A 47 15.45 11.80 -15.10
N MET A 48 15.35 12.67 -14.09
CA MET A 48 16.46 12.96 -13.17
C MET A 48 16.87 11.71 -12.41
N TYR A 49 15.91 10.97 -11.84
CA TYR A 49 16.15 9.72 -11.14
C TYR A 49 16.83 8.68 -12.04
N TRP A 50 16.34 8.53 -13.27
CA TRP A 50 17.00 7.70 -14.27
C TRP A 50 18.43 8.15 -14.53
N ARG A 51 18.70 9.46 -14.63
CA ARG A 51 20.06 9.96 -14.88
C ARG A 51 21.05 9.58 -13.79
N PHE A 52 20.59 9.47 -12.54
CA PHE A 52 21.38 8.98 -11.41
C PHE A 52 21.54 7.45 -11.39
N THR A 53 20.53 6.71 -11.84
CA THR A 53 20.50 5.24 -11.77
C THR A 53 20.94 4.52 -13.04
N ARG A 54 21.08 5.24 -14.17
CA ARG A 54 21.41 4.67 -15.48
C ARG A 54 22.70 3.88 -15.53
N GLY A 55 23.66 4.15 -14.63
CA GLY A 55 24.94 3.43 -14.61
C GLY A 55 24.77 1.93 -14.36
N ALA A 56 23.87 1.57 -13.44
CA ALA A 56 23.53 0.18 -13.15
C ALA A 56 22.73 -0.46 -14.28
N GLU A 57 21.81 0.30 -14.89
CA GLU A 57 21.04 -0.14 -16.06
C GLU A 57 21.97 -0.41 -17.25
N ASP A 58 22.85 0.53 -17.59
CA ASP A 58 23.82 0.40 -18.69
C ASP A 58 24.84 -0.71 -18.44
N ALA A 59 25.20 -1.00 -17.19
CA ALA A 59 26.06 -2.14 -16.85
C ALA A 59 25.39 -3.45 -17.25
N GLN A 60 24.14 -3.65 -16.82
CA GLN A 60 23.37 -4.83 -17.19
C GLN A 60 23.13 -4.91 -18.70
N ARG A 61 22.87 -3.78 -19.37
CA ARG A 61 22.68 -3.77 -20.84
C ARG A 61 23.94 -4.21 -21.57
N ARG A 62 25.13 -3.80 -21.12
CA ARG A 62 26.41 -4.27 -21.68
C ARG A 62 26.61 -5.78 -21.51
N GLU A 63 26.29 -6.32 -20.34
CA GLU A 63 26.36 -7.77 -20.08
C GLU A 63 25.45 -8.57 -21.01
N LEU A 64 24.30 -7.99 -21.38
CA LEU A 64 23.35 -8.57 -22.35
C LEU A 64 23.67 -8.23 -23.81
N GLY A 65 24.78 -7.53 -24.11
CA GLY A 65 25.09 -7.10 -25.48
C GLY A 65 24.13 -6.06 -26.08
N LEU A 66 23.30 -5.41 -25.26
CA LEU A 66 22.35 -4.38 -25.67
C LEU A 66 23.02 -3.00 -25.77
N PRO A 67 22.56 -2.12 -26.69
CA PRO A 67 23.02 -0.73 -26.74
C PRO A 67 22.63 0.01 -25.46
N LYS A 68 23.39 1.05 -25.09
CA LYS A 68 23.10 1.89 -23.92
C LYS A 68 21.68 2.47 -23.98
N ALA A 69 21.05 2.63 -22.82
CA ALA A 69 19.72 3.21 -22.76
C ALA A 69 19.77 4.71 -23.12
N THR A 70 18.95 5.13 -24.07
CA THR A 70 18.81 6.55 -24.46
C THR A 70 17.68 7.26 -23.71
N CYS A 71 16.74 6.50 -23.14
CA CYS A 71 15.63 7.00 -22.34
C CYS A 71 15.32 6.07 -21.15
N PRO A 72 14.54 6.52 -20.15
CA PRO A 72 14.19 5.73 -18.97
C PRO A 72 13.38 4.46 -19.28
N ALA A 73 13.49 3.44 -18.42
CA ALA A 73 12.77 2.18 -18.60
C ALA A 73 11.24 2.32 -18.78
N PRO A 74 10.52 3.17 -18.03
CA PRO A 74 9.09 3.38 -18.27
C PRO A 74 8.75 3.83 -19.69
N GLN A 75 9.62 4.61 -20.33
CA GLN A 75 9.42 5.06 -21.69
C GLN A 75 9.58 3.89 -22.68
N ARG A 76 10.66 3.11 -22.55
CA ARG A 76 10.90 1.94 -23.42
C ARG A 76 9.82 0.87 -23.27
N MET A 77 9.35 0.66 -22.04
CA MET A 77 8.19 -0.19 -21.78
C MET A 77 6.96 0.29 -22.55
N SER A 78 6.70 1.60 -22.56
CA SER A 78 5.59 2.17 -23.33
C SER A 78 5.80 2.05 -24.85
N GLU A 79 7.04 2.18 -25.34
CA GLU A 79 7.38 2.02 -26.76
C GLU A 79 7.18 0.58 -27.23
N ARG A 80 7.47 -0.41 -26.37
CA ARG A 80 7.18 -1.85 -26.61
C ARG A 80 5.75 -2.27 -26.24
N ASN A 81 4.83 -1.33 -25.98
CA ASN A 81 3.44 -1.59 -25.59
C ASN A 81 3.29 -2.56 -24.40
N ALA A 82 4.22 -2.51 -23.43
CA ALA A 82 4.18 -3.33 -22.24
C ALA A 82 2.87 -3.12 -21.46
N LEU A 83 2.32 -4.21 -20.93
CA LEU A 83 1.13 -4.17 -20.07
C LEU A 83 1.52 -3.59 -18.70
N GLU A 84 0.77 -2.61 -18.21
CA GLU A 84 1.03 -2.01 -16.89
C GLU A 84 -0.19 -2.12 -15.97
N ILE A 85 -0.28 -3.21 -15.22
CA ILE A 85 -1.38 -3.50 -14.31
C ILE A 85 -1.29 -2.64 -13.06
N GLN A 86 -2.37 -1.96 -12.71
CA GLN A 86 -2.53 -1.22 -11.46
C GLN A 86 -3.19 -2.15 -10.43
N ALA A 87 -2.39 -2.71 -9.53
CA ALA A 87 -2.79 -3.62 -8.44
C ALA A 87 -3.35 -2.83 -7.24
N TYR A 88 -4.30 -1.96 -7.53
CA TYR A 88 -5.06 -1.17 -6.58
C TYR A 88 -6.33 -0.65 -7.27
N ASP A 89 -7.30 -0.22 -6.46
CA ASP A 89 -8.62 0.15 -6.97
C ASP A 89 -8.61 1.55 -7.58
N GLY A 90 -9.22 1.69 -8.76
CA GLY A 90 -9.31 2.98 -9.46
C GLY A 90 -10.07 4.05 -8.67
N LEU A 91 -11.00 3.63 -7.81
CA LEU A 91 -11.73 4.53 -6.90
C LEU A 91 -10.79 5.28 -5.94
N CYS A 92 -9.64 4.68 -5.61
CA CYS A 92 -8.64 5.33 -4.77
C CYS A 92 -8.01 6.52 -5.48
N PHE A 93 -8.03 6.61 -6.80
CA PHE A 93 -7.42 7.73 -7.52
C PHE A 93 -8.31 8.17 -8.69
N PRO A 94 -9.39 8.92 -8.40
CA PRO A 94 -10.37 9.32 -9.40
C PRO A 94 -9.73 10.04 -10.61
N GLY A 95 -10.11 9.60 -11.81
CA GLY A 95 -9.66 10.17 -13.09
C GLY A 95 -8.50 9.42 -13.76
N LEU A 96 -7.70 8.65 -13.02
CA LEU A 96 -6.57 7.92 -13.61
C LEU A 96 -6.98 6.82 -14.57
N SER A 97 -8.11 6.14 -14.33
CA SER A 97 -8.65 5.13 -15.25
C SER A 97 -8.95 5.74 -16.63
N THR A 98 -9.51 6.96 -16.65
CA THR A 98 -9.77 7.71 -17.88
C THR A 98 -8.47 8.20 -18.53
N GLU A 99 -7.54 8.76 -17.75
CA GLU A 99 -6.28 9.29 -18.29
C GLU A 99 -5.40 8.19 -18.91
N TRP A 100 -5.32 7.03 -18.26
CA TRP A 100 -4.43 5.96 -18.71
C TRP A 100 -5.06 4.97 -19.69
N GLY A 101 -6.39 4.89 -19.70
CA GLY A 101 -7.14 4.03 -20.62
C GLY A 101 -6.74 2.55 -20.52
N PRO A 102 -6.96 1.76 -21.59
CA PRO A 102 -6.78 0.30 -21.56
C PRO A 102 -5.32 -0.14 -21.46
N ARG A 103 -4.35 0.77 -21.60
CA ARG A 103 -2.92 0.46 -21.48
C ARG A 103 -2.51 0.20 -20.03
N ARG A 104 -3.19 0.85 -19.08
CA ARG A 104 -2.91 0.70 -17.63
C ARG A 104 -4.18 0.31 -16.88
N PRO A 105 -4.65 -0.94 -17.06
CA PRO A 105 -5.88 -1.39 -16.43
C PRO A 105 -5.72 -1.45 -14.91
N PHE A 106 -6.82 -1.13 -14.22
CA PHE A 106 -6.95 -1.30 -12.77
C PHE A 106 -7.60 -2.64 -12.50
N VAL A 107 -6.96 -3.46 -11.69
CA VAL A 107 -7.50 -4.77 -11.30
C VAL A 107 -7.91 -4.81 -9.83
N GLY A 108 -7.59 -3.77 -9.05
CA GLY A 108 -7.74 -3.79 -7.60
C GLY A 108 -6.56 -4.48 -6.91
N ALA A 109 -6.49 -4.37 -5.59
CA ALA A 109 -5.34 -4.90 -4.86
C ALA A 109 -5.28 -6.44 -4.85
N LEU A 110 -4.12 -7.00 -5.16
CA LEU A 110 -3.91 -8.45 -5.09
C LEU A 110 -3.63 -8.87 -3.65
N THR A 111 -4.29 -9.93 -3.19
CA THR A 111 -4.07 -10.53 -1.87
C THR A 111 -4.19 -12.05 -1.95
N MET A 112 -3.42 -12.74 -1.11
CA MET A 112 -3.45 -14.19 -0.99
C MET A 112 -4.32 -14.69 0.17
N GLU A 113 -4.76 -13.78 1.06
CA GLU A 113 -5.61 -14.07 2.23
C GLU A 113 -5.14 -15.28 3.06
N ARG A 114 -3.81 -15.43 3.18
CA ARG A 114 -3.21 -16.62 3.81
C ARG A 114 -3.55 -16.67 5.30
N PRO A 115 -4.10 -17.80 5.78
CA PRO A 115 -4.28 -18.02 7.22
C PRO A 115 -2.92 -18.09 7.92
N THR A 116 -2.92 -17.83 9.21
CA THR A 116 -1.75 -17.93 10.09
C THR A 116 -2.07 -18.79 11.31
N ASP A 117 -1.04 -19.40 11.89
CA ASP A 117 -1.18 -20.25 13.07
C ASP A 117 -1.74 -19.49 14.30
N ALA A 118 -1.66 -18.16 14.30
CA ALA A 118 -2.14 -17.30 15.39
C ALA A 118 -3.59 -16.81 15.19
N ASP A 119 -4.21 -17.05 14.03
CA ASP A 119 -5.50 -16.44 13.70
C ASP A 119 -6.60 -16.85 14.69
N ASP A 120 -6.72 -18.13 15.04
CA ASP A 120 -7.76 -18.64 15.95
C ASP A 120 -7.58 -18.10 17.38
N GLU A 121 -6.33 -18.00 17.85
CA GLU A 121 -6.00 -17.43 19.16
C GLU A 121 -6.33 -15.94 19.21
N VAL A 122 -6.00 -15.20 18.14
CA VAL A 122 -6.31 -13.78 18.02
C VAL A 122 -7.82 -13.56 17.97
N VAL A 123 -8.55 -14.32 17.17
CA VAL A 123 -10.02 -14.24 17.10
C VAL A 123 -10.65 -14.51 18.47
N SER A 124 -10.16 -15.52 19.18
CA SER A 124 -10.64 -15.85 20.54
C SER A 124 -10.38 -14.71 21.54
N TRP A 125 -9.19 -14.10 21.50
CA TRP A 125 -8.87 -12.94 22.34
C TRP A 125 -9.71 -11.71 21.98
N ILE A 126 -9.98 -11.49 20.69
CA ILE A 126 -10.87 -10.41 20.24
C ILE A 126 -12.28 -10.63 20.77
N ALA A 127 -12.82 -11.85 20.68
CA ALA A 127 -14.17 -12.19 21.14
C ALA A 127 -14.35 -12.02 22.67
N ALA A 128 -13.27 -12.14 23.45
CA ALA A 128 -13.31 -12.01 24.91
C ALA A 128 -13.42 -10.55 25.42
N GLY A 129 -13.55 -9.54 24.54
CA GLY A 129 -13.69 -8.14 24.96
C GLY A 129 -14.08 -7.19 23.82
N THR A 130 -13.82 -5.89 23.98
CA THR A 130 -14.21 -4.86 23.00
C THR A 130 -13.34 -4.89 21.74
N PRO A 131 -13.88 -4.74 20.52
CA PRO A 131 -13.09 -4.76 19.28
C PRO A 131 -11.79 -3.92 19.38
N PRO A 132 -10.59 -4.50 19.15
CA PRO A 132 -9.34 -3.79 19.36
C PRO A 132 -9.04 -2.82 18.22
N ILE A 133 -8.02 -2.00 18.42
CA ILE A 133 -7.32 -1.28 17.37
C ILE A 133 -6.11 -2.13 16.96
N TYR A 134 -6.01 -2.44 15.67
CA TYR A 134 -4.85 -3.14 15.12
C TYR A 134 -3.70 -2.17 14.90
N PHE A 135 -2.47 -2.61 15.18
CA PHE A 135 -1.23 -1.89 14.91
C PHE A 135 -0.27 -2.78 14.12
N GLY A 136 0.19 -2.35 12.95
CA GLY A 136 1.12 -3.13 12.14
C GLY A 136 2.01 -2.30 11.22
N PHE A 137 3.32 -2.43 11.38
CA PHE A 137 4.30 -1.65 10.63
C PHE A 137 5.08 -2.46 9.60
N GLY A 138 4.70 -3.74 9.40
CA GLY A 138 5.33 -4.61 8.42
C GLY A 138 6.83 -4.80 8.71
N SER A 139 7.66 -4.72 7.68
CA SER A 139 9.12 -4.77 7.79
C SER A 139 9.77 -3.41 8.06
N MET A 140 8.98 -2.35 8.32
CA MET A 140 9.53 -1.01 8.50
C MET A 140 10.30 -0.89 9.82
N PRO A 141 11.44 -0.16 9.83
CA PRO A 141 12.19 0.08 11.05
C PRO A 141 11.41 1.06 11.93
N VAL A 142 10.82 0.55 13.01
CA VAL A 142 10.04 1.33 13.99
C VAL A 142 10.75 1.53 15.32
N GLY A 143 12.04 1.19 15.37
CA GLY A 143 12.85 1.26 16.58
C GLY A 143 12.62 0.07 17.51
N SER A 144 12.68 0.32 18.82
CA SER A 144 12.51 -0.68 19.87
C SER A 144 11.05 -1.15 19.96
N LEU A 145 10.83 -2.47 19.89
CA LEU A 145 9.49 -3.06 20.08
C LEU A 145 8.93 -2.71 21.47
N LYS A 146 9.78 -2.71 22.50
CA LYS A 146 9.41 -2.33 23.87
C LYS A 146 8.83 -0.92 23.93
N ASP A 147 9.50 0.05 23.30
CA ASP A 147 9.08 1.46 23.31
C ASP A 147 7.80 1.65 22.50
N LEU A 148 7.68 0.93 21.39
CA LEU A 148 6.47 0.93 20.56
C LEU A 148 5.26 0.39 21.34
N VAL A 149 5.41 -0.74 22.02
CA VAL A 149 4.33 -1.35 22.83
C VAL A 149 3.97 -0.45 24.01
N ALA A 150 4.96 0.15 24.69
CA ALA A 150 4.69 1.11 25.76
C ALA A 150 3.90 2.33 25.25
N MET A 151 4.29 2.89 24.09
CA MET A 151 3.63 4.05 23.49
C MET A 151 2.19 3.74 23.05
N ILE A 152 1.97 2.59 22.41
CA ILE A 152 0.64 2.13 21.98
C ILE A 152 -0.23 1.79 23.19
N GLY A 153 0.31 1.05 24.16
CA GLY A 153 -0.39 0.65 25.38
C GLY A 153 -0.87 1.86 26.18
N ALA A 154 -0.02 2.88 26.34
CA ALA A 154 -0.38 4.12 27.01
C ALA A 154 -1.48 4.90 26.26
N ALA A 155 -1.38 5.04 24.94
CA ALA A 155 -2.39 5.74 24.13
C ALA A 155 -3.75 5.02 24.15
N CYS A 156 -3.75 3.69 24.11
CA CYS A 156 -4.98 2.90 24.15
C CYS A 156 -5.59 2.90 25.56
N ALA A 157 -4.78 2.86 26.61
CA ALA A 157 -5.25 2.99 27.99
C ALA A 157 -5.96 4.33 28.25
N GLU A 158 -5.42 5.45 27.72
CA GLU A 158 -6.06 6.78 27.81
C GLU A 158 -7.46 6.80 27.18
N LEU A 159 -7.66 6.02 26.12
CA LEU A 159 -8.93 5.96 25.37
C LEU A 159 -9.87 4.82 25.83
N GLY A 160 -9.41 3.92 26.71
CA GLY A 160 -10.15 2.71 27.08
C GLY A 160 -10.26 1.68 25.94
N GLU A 161 -9.30 1.67 25.01
CA GLU A 161 -9.27 0.78 23.85
C GLU A 161 -8.31 -0.40 24.09
N ARG A 162 -8.57 -1.53 23.43
CA ARG A 162 -7.62 -2.65 23.36
C ARG A 162 -6.72 -2.53 22.13
N ALA A 163 -5.49 -3.01 22.23
CA ALA A 163 -4.52 -2.99 21.12
C ALA A 163 -4.12 -4.40 20.70
N LEU A 164 -4.19 -4.67 19.40
CA LEU A 164 -3.59 -5.86 18.77
C LEU A 164 -2.37 -5.41 17.96
N ILE A 165 -1.18 -5.77 18.40
CA ILE A 165 0.09 -5.35 17.80
C ILE A 165 0.69 -6.52 17.01
N CYS A 166 0.82 -6.35 15.70
CA CYS A 166 1.52 -7.28 14.84
C CYS A 166 2.96 -6.81 14.59
N SER A 167 3.93 -7.55 15.14
CA SER A 167 5.36 -7.26 15.03
C SER A 167 6.17 -8.52 14.75
N ARG A 168 7.11 -8.45 13.80
CA ARG A 168 8.02 -9.56 13.47
C ARG A 168 9.25 -9.63 14.38
N ALA A 169 9.42 -8.67 15.29
CA ALA A 169 10.56 -8.64 16.21
C ALA A 169 10.35 -9.61 17.39
N PRO A 170 11.42 -10.22 17.92
CA PRO A 170 11.33 -11.12 19.07
C PRO A 170 10.79 -10.39 20.31
N ASP A 171 9.92 -11.06 21.06
CA ASP A 171 9.13 -10.51 22.17
C ASP A 171 9.88 -10.35 23.50
N THR A 172 11.22 -10.34 23.47
CA THR A 172 11.99 -10.36 24.71
C THR A 172 11.96 -9.00 25.41
N GLY A 173 11.31 -8.93 26.58
CA GLY A 173 11.31 -7.74 27.45
C GLY A 173 10.31 -6.65 27.06
N VAL A 174 9.27 -7.02 26.32
CA VAL A 174 8.13 -6.15 26.01
C VAL A 174 7.26 -5.97 27.27
N PRO A 175 6.71 -4.77 27.55
CA PRO A 175 5.83 -4.58 28.71
C PRO A 175 4.51 -5.32 28.50
N GLU A 176 4.06 -6.02 29.54
CA GLU A 176 2.77 -6.70 29.53
C GLU A 176 1.66 -5.76 29.99
N PHE A 177 0.56 -5.73 29.23
CA PHE A 177 -0.66 -5.01 29.58
C PHE A 177 -1.86 -5.91 29.26
N ASP A 178 -2.85 -5.98 30.15
CA ASP A 178 -4.05 -6.82 29.96
C ASP A 178 -4.83 -6.46 28.68
N HIS A 179 -4.79 -5.18 28.27
CA HIS A 179 -5.47 -4.66 27.09
C HIS A 179 -4.63 -4.71 25.80
N VAL A 180 -3.41 -5.27 25.83
CA VAL A 180 -2.51 -5.36 24.69
C VAL A 180 -2.19 -6.82 24.37
N LYS A 181 -2.39 -7.23 23.13
CA LYS A 181 -1.92 -8.52 22.60
C LYS A 181 -0.90 -8.29 21.51
N VAL A 182 0.28 -8.91 21.63
CA VAL A 182 1.34 -8.89 20.62
C VAL A 182 1.36 -10.23 19.89
N VAL A 183 1.44 -10.19 18.56
CA VAL A 183 1.50 -11.37 17.68
C VAL A 183 2.48 -11.14 16.53
N THR A 184 2.96 -12.23 15.94
CA THR A 184 3.99 -12.16 14.87
C THR A 184 3.41 -12.00 13.47
N ALA A 185 2.22 -12.56 13.25
CA ALA A 185 1.48 -12.49 11.99
C ALA A 185 -0.02 -12.65 12.26
N VAL A 186 -0.83 -12.11 11.35
CA VAL A 186 -2.28 -12.32 11.31
C VAL A 186 -2.77 -12.28 9.87
N ASN A 187 -3.86 -12.98 9.58
CA ASN A 187 -4.60 -12.81 8.34
C ASN A 187 -5.44 -11.52 8.38
N HIS A 188 -4.99 -10.49 7.66
CA HIS A 188 -5.69 -9.19 7.63
C HIS A 188 -7.14 -9.30 7.16
N ALA A 189 -7.46 -10.20 6.23
CA ALA A 189 -8.82 -10.37 5.72
C ALA A 189 -9.77 -10.90 6.81
N ALA A 190 -9.28 -11.78 7.68
CA ALA A 190 -10.05 -12.32 8.81
C ALA A 190 -10.10 -11.35 10.00
N ILE A 191 -8.98 -10.71 10.33
CA ILE A 191 -8.86 -9.92 11.55
C ILE A 191 -9.40 -8.50 11.40
N PHE A 192 -9.14 -7.81 10.29
CA PHE A 192 -9.53 -6.40 10.17
C PHE A 192 -11.02 -6.15 10.33
N PRO A 193 -11.96 -6.95 9.77
CA PRO A 193 -13.39 -6.76 9.99
C PRO A 193 -13.83 -6.79 11.46
N THR A 194 -13.02 -7.38 12.34
CA THR A 194 -13.26 -7.46 13.80
C THR A 194 -12.58 -6.36 14.60
N CYS A 195 -11.83 -5.47 13.93
CA CYS A 195 -11.12 -4.34 14.55
C CYS A 195 -11.95 -3.05 14.46
N ARG A 196 -11.75 -2.16 15.43
CA ARG A 196 -12.39 -0.84 15.46
C ARG A 196 -11.70 0.18 14.56
N ALA A 197 -10.37 0.07 14.43
CA ALA A 197 -9.53 0.85 13.54
C ALA A 197 -8.24 0.07 13.20
N VAL A 198 -7.56 0.46 12.13
CA VAL A 198 -6.28 -0.11 11.70
C VAL A 198 -5.23 1.00 11.66
N VAL A 199 -4.19 0.87 12.47
CA VAL A 199 -3.02 1.75 12.50
C VAL A 199 -1.88 1.03 11.80
N HIS A 200 -1.33 1.62 10.74
CA HIS A 200 -0.25 0.98 9.99
C HIS A 200 0.65 1.98 9.28
N HIS A 201 1.74 1.50 8.72
CA HIS A 201 2.75 2.33 8.06
C HIS A 201 2.35 2.89 6.68
N GLY A 202 1.17 2.54 6.15
CA GLY A 202 0.73 2.98 4.82
C GLY A 202 1.16 2.11 3.64
N GLY A 203 1.65 0.88 3.89
CA GLY A 203 1.94 -0.07 2.81
C GLY A 203 0.67 -0.45 2.03
N SER A 204 0.76 -0.43 0.70
CA SER A 204 -0.38 -0.60 -0.23
C SER A 204 -1.29 -1.80 0.08
N GLY A 205 -0.72 -2.98 0.36
CA GLY A 205 -1.47 -4.19 0.68
C GLY A 205 -2.29 -4.06 1.96
N THR A 206 -1.67 -3.55 3.04
CA THR A 206 -2.37 -3.31 4.32
C THR A 206 -3.42 -2.20 4.19
N THR A 207 -3.13 -1.13 3.44
CA THR A 207 -4.10 -0.08 3.12
C THR A 207 -5.33 -0.68 2.44
N ALA A 208 -5.13 -1.47 1.39
CA ALA A 208 -6.22 -2.08 0.63
C ALA A 208 -7.02 -3.09 1.47
N ALA A 209 -6.35 -3.88 2.31
CA ALA A 209 -7.01 -4.80 3.24
C ALA A 209 -7.92 -4.04 4.23
N GLY A 210 -7.45 -2.94 4.82
CA GLY A 210 -8.24 -2.11 5.72
C GLY A 210 -9.44 -1.45 5.03
N MET A 211 -9.22 -0.94 3.81
CA MET A 211 -10.30 -0.36 3.00
C MET A 211 -11.36 -1.40 2.60
N ARG A 212 -10.96 -2.62 2.24
CA ARG A 212 -11.89 -3.74 1.96
C ARG A 212 -12.66 -4.18 3.20
N ALA A 213 -12.03 -4.19 4.37
CA ALA A 213 -12.68 -4.51 5.63
C ALA A 213 -13.68 -3.42 6.08
N GLY A 214 -13.64 -2.23 5.47
CA GLY A 214 -14.52 -1.12 5.84
C GLY A 214 -14.18 -0.50 7.19
N VAL A 215 -12.89 -0.53 7.56
CA VAL A 215 -12.42 -0.09 8.87
C VAL A 215 -11.62 1.22 8.74
N PRO A 216 -11.84 2.21 9.63
CA PRO A 216 -11.06 3.44 9.65
C PRO A 216 -9.56 3.19 9.81
N ALA A 217 -8.75 3.97 9.10
CA ALA A 217 -7.30 3.84 9.13
C ALA A 217 -6.58 5.04 9.75
N LEU A 218 -5.48 4.79 10.48
CA LEU A 218 -4.49 5.80 10.81
C LEU A 218 -3.15 5.40 10.20
N ILE A 219 -2.73 6.12 9.17
CA ILE A 219 -1.44 5.88 8.53
C ILE A 219 -0.33 6.63 9.26
N LEU A 220 0.57 5.91 9.90
CA LEU A 220 1.81 6.42 10.48
C LEU A 220 2.96 6.18 9.51
N TRP A 221 3.08 7.02 8.49
CA TRP A 221 4.00 6.80 7.38
C TRP A 221 5.47 7.07 7.75
N ILE A 222 6.37 6.33 7.12
CA ILE A 222 7.81 6.35 7.35
C ILE A 222 8.54 6.82 6.09
N THR A 223 8.28 6.20 4.93
CA THR A 223 9.05 6.43 3.69
C THR A 223 8.29 6.04 2.41
N SER A 224 8.94 6.22 1.24
CA SER A 224 8.54 5.71 -0.07
C SER A 224 7.15 6.18 -0.53
N ASP A 225 6.29 5.24 -0.91
CA ASP A 225 4.94 5.44 -1.44
C ASP A 225 3.88 5.67 -0.34
N GLN A 226 4.24 5.43 0.93
CA GLN A 226 3.33 5.55 2.07
C GLN A 226 2.68 6.93 2.21
N PRO A 227 3.37 8.07 1.95
CA PRO A 227 2.74 9.39 1.96
C PRO A 227 1.64 9.56 0.90
N ILE A 228 1.71 8.85 -0.24
CA ILE A 228 0.68 8.88 -1.28
C ILE A 228 -0.60 8.22 -0.74
N TRP A 229 -0.46 7.04 -0.13
CA TRP A 229 -1.57 6.35 0.53
C TRP A 229 -2.11 7.12 1.74
N ALA A 230 -1.24 7.73 2.55
CA ALA A 230 -1.61 8.61 3.64
C ALA A 230 -2.49 9.78 3.17
N ALA A 231 -2.09 10.46 2.09
CA ALA A 231 -2.87 11.52 1.49
C ALA A 231 -4.22 11.01 0.98
N GLN A 232 -4.24 9.80 0.40
CA GLN A 232 -5.45 9.24 -0.17
C GLN A 232 -6.48 8.80 0.89
N ILE A 233 -6.04 8.18 1.98
CA ILE A 233 -6.90 7.84 3.12
C ILE A 233 -7.59 9.09 3.68
N LYS A 234 -6.84 10.21 3.80
CA LYS A 234 -7.39 11.51 4.20
C LYS A 234 -8.38 12.07 3.16
N ALA A 235 -8.03 12.01 1.88
CA ALA A 235 -8.88 12.52 0.79
C ALA A 235 -10.21 11.76 0.69
N LEU A 236 -10.19 10.45 0.89
CA LEU A 236 -11.38 9.60 0.92
C LEU A 236 -12.20 9.74 2.20
N LYS A 237 -11.65 10.41 3.22
CA LYS A 237 -12.23 10.54 4.57
C LYS A 237 -12.51 9.18 5.24
N VAL A 238 -11.63 8.21 4.99
CA VAL A 238 -11.66 6.88 5.65
C VAL A 238 -10.62 6.77 6.76
N GLY A 239 -9.93 7.87 7.07
CA GLY A 239 -8.93 7.89 8.11
C GLY A 239 -8.11 9.17 8.18
N SER A 240 -7.04 9.10 8.96
CA SER A 240 -6.06 10.17 9.11
C SER A 240 -4.63 9.65 8.89
N ALA A 241 -3.66 10.56 8.91
CA ALA A 241 -2.26 10.18 8.75
C ALA A 241 -1.29 11.17 9.42
N ARG A 242 -0.14 10.63 9.85
CA ARG A 242 0.98 11.35 10.48
C ARG A 242 2.31 10.69 10.08
N ARG A 243 3.41 11.45 10.12
CA ARG A 243 4.75 10.86 10.02
C ARG A 243 5.07 10.08 11.29
N PHE A 244 5.47 8.82 11.18
CA PHE A 244 5.78 7.98 12.35
C PHE A 244 6.76 8.68 13.31
N SER A 245 7.81 9.33 12.79
CA SER A 245 8.82 10.03 13.58
C SER A 245 8.30 11.22 14.42
N SER A 246 7.07 11.68 14.19
CA SER A 246 6.41 12.71 15.00
C SER A 246 5.30 12.15 15.90
N THR A 247 5.28 10.82 16.11
CA THR A 247 4.29 10.12 16.91
C THR A 247 4.77 9.95 18.35
N THR A 248 3.93 10.33 19.28
CA THR A 248 4.03 10.13 20.73
C THR A 248 2.72 9.50 21.22
N ALA A 249 2.69 8.98 22.46
CA ALA A 249 1.45 8.43 23.03
C ALA A 249 0.30 9.46 22.99
N LYS A 250 0.59 10.71 23.34
CA LYS A 250 -0.40 11.81 23.32
C LYS A 250 -0.92 12.12 21.91
N THR A 251 -0.03 12.24 20.93
CA THR A 251 -0.47 12.52 19.54
C THR A 251 -1.20 11.33 18.95
N LEU A 252 -0.78 10.10 19.29
CA LEU A 252 -1.46 8.87 18.86
C LEU A 252 -2.87 8.81 19.44
N ALA A 253 -3.05 9.05 20.74
CA ALA A 253 -4.36 9.11 21.37
C ALA A 253 -5.26 10.17 20.72
N GLY A 254 -4.73 11.36 20.43
CA GLY A 254 -5.45 12.42 19.72
C GLY A 254 -5.88 12.02 18.30
N ASP A 255 -4.98 11.41 17.53
CA ASP A 255 -5.28 10.94 16.18
C ASP A 255 -6.31 9.80 16.20
N LEU A 256 -6.18 8.85 17.13
CA LEU A 256 -7.11 7.74 17.32
C LEU A 256 -8.51 8.23 17.72
N LYS A 257 -8.60 9.15 18.69
CA LYS A 257 -9.88 9.77 19.08
C LYS A 257 -10.61 10.39 17.87
N SER A 258 -9.86 10.97 16.94
CA SER A 258 -10.42 11.52 15.69
C SER A 258 -10.90 10.41 14.74
N VAL A 259 -10.04 9.41 14.47
CA VAL A 259 -10.32 8.32 13.51
C VAL A 259 -11.43 7.39 13.99
N LEU A 260 -11.62 7.25 15.30
CA LEU A 260 -12.68 6.44 15.90
C LEU A 260 -14.07 7.10 15.85
N ALA A 261 -14.18 8.32 15.31
CA ALA A 261 -15.48 8.97 15.15
C ALA A 261 -16.39 8.19 14.16
N PRO A 262 -17.70 8.08 14.43
CA PRO A 262 -18.62 7.26 13.61
C PRO A 262 -18.64 7.61 12.12
N ALA A 263 -18.37 8.87 11.77
CA ALA A 263 -18.31 9.33 10.38
C ALA A 263 -17.23 8.58 9.56
N TYR A 264 -16.06 8.30 10.15
CA TYR A 264 -15.01 7.55 9.47
C TYR A 264 -15.44 6.09 9.26
N ALA A 265 -16.08 5.46 10.25
CA ALA A 265 -16.56 4.08 10.13
C ALA A 265 -17.69 3.95 9.09
N SER A 266 -18.60 4.92 9.02
CA SER A 266 -19.61 4.97 7.94
C SER A 266 -18.92 5.09 6.58
N ARG A 267 -18.01 6.05 6.43
CA ARG A 267 -17.34 6.30 5.16
C ARG A 267 -16.46 5.12 4.72
N ALA A 268 -15.79 4.46 5.65
CA ALA A 268 -14.98 3.28 5.37
C ALA A 268 -15.86 2.12 4.84
N ARG A 269 -17.03 1.86 5.45
CA ARG A 269 -18.00 0.88 4.94
C ARG A 269 -18.55 1.23 3.56
N ASP A 270 -18.85 2.51 3.32
CA ASP A 270 -19.30 2.97 1.99
C ASP A 270 -18.25 2.69 0.91
N ILE A 271 -16.97 2.93 1.22
CA ILE A 271 -15.85 2.64 0.31
C ILE A 271 -15.66 1.14 0.14
N ALA A 272 -15.73 0.35 1.22
CA ALA A 272 -15.57 -1.10 1.17
C ALA A 272 -16.54 -1.76 0.18
N SER A 273 -17.81 -1.29 0.13
CA SER A 273 -18.82 -1.80 -0.81
C SER A 273 -18.49 -1.57 -2.28
N GLN A 274 -17.55 -0.67 -2.59
CA GLN A 274 -17.11 -0.32 -3.94
C GLN A 274 -15.73 -0.91 -4.29
N MET A 275 -15.03 -1.49 -3.31
CA MET A 275 -13.73 -2.12 -3.52
C MET A 275 -13.89 -3.41 -4.32
N SER A 276 -12.89 -3.72 -5.15
CA SER A 276 -12.81 -4.99 -5.84
C SER A 276 -12.72 -6.16 -4.86
N LYS A 277 -13.30 -7.30 -5.25
CA LYS A 277 -13.12 -8.54 -4.50
C LYS A 277 -11.76 -9.17 -4.82
N PRO A 278 -11.07 -9.80 -3.85
CA PRO A 278 -9.80 -10.48 -4.07
C PRO A 278 -9.78 -11.45 -5.26
N ALA A 279 -10.79 -12.31 -5.36
CA ALA A 279 -10.88 -13.30 -6.43
C ALA A 279 -11.00 -12.65 -7.83
N GLU A 280 -11.79 -11.58 -7.94
CA GLU A 280 -11.98 -10.83 -9.19
C GLU A 280 -10.68 -10.11 -9.59
N SER A 281 -9.94 -9.56 -8.62
CA SER A 281 -8.65 -8.91 -8.86
C SER A 281 -7.58 -9.87 -9.38
N VAL A 282 -7.48 -11.06 -8.79
CA VAL A 282 -6.51 -12.08 -9.21
C VAL A 282 -6.86 -12.61 -10.60
N ALA A 283 -8.13 -12.96 -10.84
CA ALA A 283 -8.59 -13.42 -12.14
C ALA A 283 -8.33 -12.38 -13.25
N SER A 284 -8.71 -11.12 -13.01
CA SER A 284 -8.49 -10.04 -13.97
C SER A 284 -7.00 -9.82 -14.28
N ALA A 285 -6.13 -9.89 -13.27
CA ALA A 285 -4.69 -9.76 -13.46
C ALA A 285 -4.11 -10.91 -14.30
N ALA A 286 -4.53 -12.14 -14.01
CA ALA A 286 -4.12 -13.33 -14.76
C ALA A 286 -4.59 -13.25 -16.23
N ASP A 287 -5.86 -12.93 -16.47
CA ASP A 287 -6.43 -12.80 -17.83
C ASP A 287 -5.68 -11.75 -18.67
N LEU A 288 -5.37 -10.60 -18.06
CA LEU A 288 -4.60 -9.55 -18.73
C LEU A 288 -3.18 -10.01 -19.07
N LEU A 289 -2.51 -10.71 -18.14
CA LEU A 289 -1.17 -11.23 -18.35
C LEU A 289 -1.13 -12.30 -19.45
N GLU A 290 -2.05 -13.26 -19.41
CA GLU A 290 -2.18 -14.30 -20.45
C GLU A 290 -2.48 -13.69 -21.82
N LYS A 291 -3.37 -12.70 -21.88
CA LYS A 291 -3.69 -12.00 -23.13
C LYS A 291 -2.50 -11.24 -23.68
N ALA A 292 -1.69 -10.62 -22.82
CA ALA A 292 -0.46 -9.93 -23.23
C ALA A 292 0.56 -10.93 -23.80
N ALA A 293 0.74 -12.08 -23.16
CA ALA A 293 1.64 -13.13 -23.64
C ALA A 293 1.20 -13.72 -25.00
N ARG A 294 -0.11 -13.94 -25.21
CA ARG A 294 -0.63 -14.50 -26.49
C ARG A 294 -0.47 -13.55 -27.68
N ARG A 295 -0.46 -12.23 -27.46
CA ARG A 295 -0.33 -11.23 -28.52
C ARG A 295 1.04 -11.27 -29.21
N GLU A 296 2.08 -11.74 -28.55
CA GLU A 296 3.41 -11.89 -29.16
C GLU A 296 3.52 -13.10 -30.08
N VAL A 297 2.74 -14.15 -29.86
CA VAL A 297 2.81 -15.38 -30.67
C VAL A 297 2.15 -15.18 -32.06
N SER A 298 1.43 -14.08 -32.26
CA SER A 298 0.63 -13.81 -33.47
C SER A 298 1.27 -12.80 -34.44
N VAL A 299 2.56 -12.48 -34.28
CA VAL A 299 3.31 -11.56 -35.16
C VAL A 299 4.38 -12.33 -35.92
#